data_AF-A0A8H8UJI3-F1
#
_entry.id   AF-A0A8H8UJI3-F1
#
_cell.length_a   1.000
_cell.length_b   1.000
_cell.length_c   1.000
_cell.angle_alpha   90.00
_cell.angle_beta   90.00
_cell.angle_gamma   90.00
#
_symmetry.space_group_name_H-M   'P 1'
#
loop_
_entity.id
_entity.type
_entity.pdbx_description
1 polymer ?
#
loop_
_entity_poly.entity_id
_entity_poly.type
_entity_poly.pdbx_seq_one_letter_code
_entity_poly.pdbx_strand_id
1 'polypeptide(L)'
;MFGAFRPTNPLSGGLLWKIPWRLSKFQKARQRKRLRAVDSLVATLDTALTKKNITTKAVERWKEEMPIEQEMVPKDKYTIFDRKEKKYRKSMRKLPKWTRVSQRVNPPGY
;
A
#
# COMPACT_ATOMS: atom_id res chain seq x y z
N MET A 1 -9.75 27.59 -41.07
CA MET A 1 -9.29 26.30 -41.62
C MET A 1 -8.14 25.80 -40.74
N PHE A 2 -8.38 24.77 -39.92
CA PHE A 2 -7.37 24.23 -39.00
C PHE A 2 -6.26 23.53 -39.80
N GLY A 3 -5.03 24.06 -39.75
CA GLY A 3 -3.86 23.55 -40.47
C GLY A 3 -3.28 22.23 -39.92
N ALA A 4 -2.21 21.74 -40.56
CA ALA A 4 -1.59 20.42 -40.40
C ALA A 4 -1.08 20.05 -38.98
N PHE A 5 -1.23 20.93 -38.00
CA PHE A 5 -0.83 20.71 -36.61
C PHE A 5 -2.07 20.77 -35.71
N ARG A 6 -2.87 19.70 -35.73
CA ARG A 6 -3.89 19.47 -34.70
C ARG A 6 -3.17 18.94 -33.46
N PRO A 7 -3.22 19.61 -32.30
CA PRO A 7 -2.74 19.01 -31.06
C PRO A 7 -3.64 17.81 -30.76
N THR A 8 -3.20 16.61 -31.13
CA THR A 8 -3.91 15.38 -30.79
C THR A 8 -3.49 14.99 -29.38
N ASN A 9 -4.44 14.54 -28.55
CA ASN A 9 -4.21 14.06 -27.18
C ASN A 9 -2.96 13.18 -26.93
N PRO A 10 -2.44 12.35 -27.87
CA PRO A 10 -1.15 11.68 -27.69
C PRO A 10 0.05 12.61 -27.45
N LEU A 11 0.00 13.89 -27.83
CA LEU A 11 1.06 14.86 -27.51
C LEU A 11 1.12 15.24 -26.01
N SER A 12 0.06 14.98 -25.25
CA SER A 12 0.01 15.19 -23.80
C SER A 12 0.25 13.90 -22.98
N GLY A 13 0.60 12.80 -23.66
CA GLY A 13 0.79 11.48 -23.05
C GLY A 13 0.97 10.38 -24.10
N GLY A 14 2.14 10.34 -24.76
CA GLY A 14 2.43 9.42 -25.87
C GLY A 14 2.77 7.99 -25.46
N LEU A 15 3.15 7.76 -24.19
CA LEU A 15 3.50 6.44 -23.67
C LEU A 15 2.37 5.88 -22.79
N LEU A 16 1.76 4.78 -23.25
CA LEU A 16 0.67 4.12 -22.54
C LEU A 16 1.17 3.21 -21.41
N TRP A 17 1.11 3.70 -20.18
CA TRP A 17 1.28 2.89 -18.98
C TRP A 17 -0.02 2.22 -18.56
N LYS A 18 -0.29 1.01 -19.08
CA LYS A 18 -1.54 0.26 -18.84
C LYS A 18 -1.62 -0.31 -17.41
N ILE A 19 -1.85 0.56 -16.44
CA ILE A 19 -2.01 0.22 -15.02
C ILE A 19 -3.46 0.51 -14.58
N PRO A 20 -4.26 -0.51 -14.25
CA PRO A 20 -5.65 -0.29 -13.86
C PRO A 20 -5.75 0.46 -12.53
N TRP A 21 -6.81 1.24 -12.37
CA TRP A 21 -7.06 2.05 -11.17
C TRP A 21 -7.45 1.23 -9.93
N ARG A 22 -7.79 -0.05 -10.09
CA ARG A 22 -8.18 -0.97 -9.01
C ARG A 22 -7.39 -2.29 -9.04
N LEU A 23 -7.31 -2.92 -7.87
CA LEU A 23 -6.77 -4.27 -7.70
C LEU A 23 -7.80 -5.34 -8.09
N SER A 24 -7.35 -6.41 -8.74
CA SER A 24 -8.18 -7.60 -8.99
C SER A 24 -8.38 -8.43 -7.72
N LYS A 25 -9.38 -9.32 -7.70
CA LYS A 25 -9.66 -10.22 -6.56
C LYS A 25 -8.43 -11.04 -6.13
N PHE A 26 -7.67 -11.53 -7.10
CA PHE A 26 -6.45 -12.31 -6.85
C PHE A 26 -5.33 -11.47 -6.26
N GLN A 27 -5.20 -10.22 -6.68
CA GLN A 27 -4.20 -9.31 -6.13
C GLN A 27 -4.55 -8.90 -4.71
N LYS A 28 -5.84 -8.67 -4.42
CA LYS A 28 -6.34 -8.44 -3.06
C LYS A 28 -6.07 -9.63 -2.15
N ALA A 29 -6.30 -10.86 -2.61
CA ALA A 29 -5.98 -12.08 -1.86
C ALA A 29 -4.47 -12.18 -1.56
N ARG A 30 -3.61 -11.95 -2.55
CA ARG A 30 -2.15 -11.93 -2.34
C ARG A 30 -1.69 -10.81 -1.43
N GLN A 31 -2.33 -9.64 -1.47
CA GLN A 31 -2.02 -8.54 -0.56
C GLN A 31 -2.33 -8.92 0.89
N ARG A 32 -3.51 -9.49 1.15
CA ARG A 32 -3.87 -10.00 2.49
C ARG A 32 -2.90 -11.08 2.97
N LYS A 33 -2.46 -11.97 2.07
CA LYS A 33 -1.45 -12.99 2.40
C LYS A 33 -0.12 -12.36 2.83
N ARG A 34 0.34 -11.32 2.12
CA ARG A 34 1.59 -10.62 2.47
C ARG A 34 1.50 -9.87 3.79
N LEU A 35 0.39 -9.16 4.03
CA LEU A 35 0.16 -8.46 5.31
C LEU A 35 0.24 -9.45 6.48
N ARG A 36 -0.51 -10.56 6.40
CA ARG A 36 -0.47 -11.63 7.40
C ARG A 36 0.91 -12.27 7.57
N ALA A 37 1.65 -12.47 6.49
CA ALA A 37 3.00 -13.02 6.56
C ALA A 37 3.97 -12.11 7.34
N VAL A 38 3.86 -10.79 7.16
CA VAL A 38 4.64 -9.82 7.94
C VAL A 38 4.21 -9.85 9.41
N ASP A 39 2.91 -9.99 9.69
CA ASP A 39 2.40 -10.10 11.07
C ASP A 39 2.97 -11.32 11.79
N SER A 40 2.95 -12.48 11.13
CA SER A 40 3.52 -13.72 11.68
C SER A 40 5.02 -13.59 11.95
N LEU A 41 5.75 -12.88 11.09
CA LEU A 41 7.19 -12.66 11.26
C LEU A 41 7.45 -11.79 12.49
N VAL A 42 6.74 -10.67 12.64
CA VAL A 42 6.89 -9.79 13.81
C VAL A 42 6.51 -10.53 15.10
N ALA A 43 5.41 -11.29 15.09
CA ALA A 43 5.02 -12.11 16.25
C ALA A 43 6.08 -13.15 16.61
N THR A 44 6.69 -13.80 15.62
CA THR A 44 7.77 -14.78 15.84
C THR A 44 8.99 -14.11 16.46
N LEU A 45 9.39 -12.93 15.96
CA LEU A 45 10.50 -12.17 16.53
C LEU A 45 10.21 -11.73 17.97
N ASP A 46 9.01 -11.20 18.22
CA ASP A 46 8.57 -10.79 19.56
C ASP A 46 8.63 -11.97 20.55
N THR A 47 8.06 -13.12 20.19
CA THR A 47 8.11 -14.31 21.07
C THR A 47 9.54 -14.81 21.33
N ALA A 48 10.42 -14.78 20.33
CA ALA A 48 11.81 -15.20 20.47
C ALA A 48 12.64 -14.24 21.34
N LEU A 49 12.37 -12.94 21.23
CA LEU A 49 13.01 -11.89 22.01
C LEU A 49 12.58 -11.94 23.49
N THR A 50 11.27 -12.08 23.74
CA THR A 50 10.72 -12.21 25.10
C THR A 50 11.29 -13.42 25.84
N LYS A 51 11.46 -14.57 25.15
CA LYS A 51 12.09 -15.76 25.75
C LYS A 51 13.54 -15.52 26.19
N LYS A 52 14.24 -14.57 25.56
CA LYS A 52 15.61 -14.19 25.91
C LYS A 52 15.67 -13.00 26.86
N ASN A 53 14.52 -12.47 27.30
CA ASN A 53 14.42 -11.22 28.08
C ASN A 53 15.13 -10.03 27.41
N ILE A 54 15.13 -9.98 26.08
CA ILE A 54 15.68 -8.86 25.29
C ILE A 54 14.49 -8.19 24.60
N THR A 55 14.50 -6.87 24.49
CA THR A 55 13.53 -6.14 23.67
C THR A 55 14.23 -5.33 22.59
N THR A 56 13.48 -4.98 21.54
CA THR A 56 13.98 -4.11 20.47
C THR A 56 12.97 -3.01 20.19
N LYS A 57 13.44 -1.76 20.19
CA LYS A 57 12.62 -0.58 19.94
C LYS A 57 11.82 -0.67 18.63
N ALA A 58 12.38 -1.33 17.62
CA ALA A 58 11.71 -1.50 16.32
C ALA A 58 10.46 -2.39 16.41
N VAL A 59 10.51 -3.47 17.19
CA VAL A 59 9.38 -4.38 17.39
C VAL A 59 8.31 -3.74 18.27
N GLU A 60 8.71 -3.06 19.35
CA GLU A 60 7.81 -2.31 20.23
C GLU A 60 7.05 -1.25 19.44
N ARG A 61 7.78 -0.37 18.74
CA ARG A 61 7.20 0.67 17.88
C ARG A 61 6.27 0.10 16.81
N TRP A 62 6.64 -1.03 16.20
CA TRP A 62 5.79 -1.67 15.20
C TRP A 62 4.46 -2.12 15.81
N LYS A 63 4.49 -2.73 17.01
CA LYS A 63 3.27 -3.19 17.70
C LYS A 63 2.37 -2.01 18.12
N GLU A 64 2.95 -0.87 18.46
CA GLU A 64 2.21 0.34 18.82
C GLU A 64 1.57 1.04 17.61
N GLU A 65 2.34 1.23 16.54
CA GLU A 65 1.91 2.06 15.41
C GLU A 65 1.21 1.28 14.28
N MET A 66 1.51 -0.01 14.09
CA MET A 66 1.11 -0.77 12.90
C MET A 66 0.02 -1.82 13.22
N PRO A 67 -1.21 -1.67 12.69
CA PRO A 67 -2.29 -2.62 12.93
C PRO A 67 -2.05 -3.95 12.21
N ILE A 68 -2.59 -5.06 12.74
CA ILE A 68 -2.54 -6.37 12.07
C ILE A 68 -3.51 -6.42 10.89
N GLU A 69 -3.34 -7.39 9.97
CA GLU A 69 -4.22 -7.51 8.80
C GLU A 69 -5.70 -7.63 9.18
N GLN A 70 -6.04 -8.27 10.30
CA GLN A 70 -7.43 -8.46 10.72
C GLN A 70 -8.08 -7.15 11.20
N GLU A 71 -7.32 -6.28 11.88
CA GLU A 71 -7.77 -4.97 12.38
C GLU A 71 -7.89 -3.93 11.26
N MET A 72 -7.14 -4.10 10.18
CA MET A 72 -7.16 -3.17 9.06
C MET A 72 -8.52 -3.13 8.34
N VAL A 73 -8.99 -1.92 8.06
CA VAL A 73 -10.17 -1.70 7.22
C VAL A 73 -9.85 -2.08 5.76
N PRO A 74 -10.79 -2.66 4.98
CA PRO A 74 -10.55 -2.99 3.57
C PRO A 74 -10.08 -1.81 2.72
N LYS A 75 -10.48 -0.58 3.06
CA LYS A 75 -10.04 0.65 2.39
C LYS A 75 -8.51 0.80 2.47
N ASP A 76 -7.92 0.63 3.65
CA ASP A 76 -6.47 0.80 3.87
C ASP A 76 -5.64 -0.38 3.36
N LYS A 77 -6.23 -1.59 3.28
CA LYS A 77 -5.55 -2.75 2.65
C LYS A 77 -5.25 -2.54 1.17
N TYR A 78 -6.10 -1.79 0.46
CA TYR A 78 -6.11 -1.74 -1.00
C TYR A 78 -5.88 -0.34 -1.58
N THR A 79 -5.96 0.69 -0.74
CA THR A 79 -5.76 2.09 -1.14
C THR A 79 -4.88 2.82 -0.13
N ILE A 80 -4.13 3.79 -0.64
CA ILE A 80 -3.26 4.68 0.13
C ILE A 80 -3.77 6.11 0.00
N PHE A 81 -3.37 6.95 0.94
CA PHE A 81 -3.55 8.39 0.81
C PHE A 81 -2.73 8.96 -0.35
N ASP A 82 -3.33 9.84 -1.15
CA ASP A 82 -2.62 10.65 -2.14
C ASP A 82 -3.27 12.03 -2.21
N ARG A 83 -2.54 13.06 -1.78
CA ARG A 83 -3.01 14.46 -1.73
C ARG A 83 -3.48 14.99 -3.09
N LYS A 84 -2.97 14.42 -4.19
CA LYS A 84 -3.24 14.90 -5.56
C LYS A 84 -4.50 14.27 -6.18
N GLU A 85 -5.03 13.21 -5.58
CA GLU A 85 -6.25 12.53 -6.07
C GLU A 85 -7.50 13.24 -5.54
N LYS A 86 -8.56 13.35 -6.37
CA LYS A 86 -9.80 14.10 -6.01
C LYS A 86 -10.44 13.69 -4.68
N LYS A 87 -10.33 12.41 -4.32
CA LYS A 87 -10.87 11.84 -3.07
C LYS A 87 -9.77 11.44 -2.09
N TYR A 88 -8.57 12.00 -2.26
CA TYR A 88 -7.40 11.74 -1.43
C TYR A 88 -6.98 10.27 -1.34
N ARG A 89 -7.39 9.44 -2.31
CA ARG A 89 -7.13 7.99 -2.30
C ARG A 89 -6.63 7.50 -3.65
N LYS A 90 -5.57 6.69 -3.59
CA LYS A 90 -4.95 6.02 -4.73
C LYS A 90 -4.91 4.52 -4.48
N SER A 91 -5.01 3.69 -5.52
CA SER A 91 -4.82 2.25 -5.34
C SER A 91 -3.39 1.91 -4.93
N MET A 92 -3.24 1.03 -3.94
CA MET A 92 -1.96 0.54 -3.41
C MET A 92 -1.01 0.00 -4.49
N ARG A 93 -1.56 -0.57 -5.58
CA ARG A 93 -0.78 -1.04 -6.74
C ARG A 93 0.08 0.04 -7.40
N LYS A 94 -0.35 1.31 -7.32
CA LYS A 94 0.36 2.44 -7.92
C LYS A 94 1.55 2.90 -7.08
N LEU A 95 1.75 2.35 -5.87
CA LEU A 95 2.93 2.61 -5.04
C LEU A 95 4.14 1.85 -5.62
N PRO A 96 5.30 2.51 -5.81
CA PRO A 96 6.51 1.83 -6.23
C PRO A 96 6.88 0.70 -5.27
N LYS A 97 7.14 -0.49 -5.82
CA LYS A 97 7.52 -1.69 -5.06
C LYS A 97 6.55 -2.06 -3.93
N TRP A 98 5.25 -1.76 -4.07
CA TRP A 98 4.19 -2.03 -3.08
C TRP A 98 4.09 -3.47 -2.56
N THR A 99 4.66 -4.46 -3.26
CA THR A 99 4.71 -5.85 -2.80
C THR A 99 5.76 -6.11 -1.74
N ARG A 100 6.73 -5.20 -1.57
CA ARG A 100 7.85 -5.29 -0.62
C ARG A 100 7.81 -4.20 0.45
N VAL A 101 7.12 -3.09 0.18
CA VAL A 101 6.93 -1.99 1.12
C VAL A 101 5.72 -2.25 2.00
N SER A 102 5.87 -2.05 3.31
CA SER A 102 4.79 -2.13 4.28
C SER A 102 4.12 -0.78 4.48
N GLN A 103 2.96 -0.57 3.84
CA GLN A 103 2.09 0.58 4.06
C GLN A 103 0.77 0.11 4.68
N ARG A 104 0.43 0.60 5.88
CA ARG A 104 -0.77 0.18 6.63
C ARG A 104 -1.60 1.35 7.15
N VAL A 105 -0.95 2.39 7.64
CA VAL A 105 -1.60 3.57 8.23
C VAL A 105 -1.67 4.70 7.21
N ASN A 106 -2.81 5.38 7.17
CA ASN A 106 -3.03 6.60 6.39
C ASN A 106 -3.38 7.76 7.35
N PRO A 107 -3.22 9.03 6.94
CA PRO A 107 -3.57 10.17 7.79
C PRO A 107 -5.04 10.13 8.23
N PRO A 108 -5.34 10.50 9.49
CA PRO A 108 -6.70 10.48 10.02
C PRO A 108 -7.60 11.43 9.23
N GLY A 109 -8.85 11.02 8.99
CA GLY A 109 -9.84 11.79 8.24
C GLY A 109 -9.85 11.56 6.71
N TYR A 110 -8.94 10.74 6.17
CA TYR A 110 -8.82 10.48 4.72
C TYR A 110 -9.08 9.03 4.29
#